data_AF-A0A6N9BU13-F1
#
_entry.id   AF-A0A6N9BU13-F1
#
_cell.length_a   1.000
_cell.length_b   1.000
_cell.length_c   1.000
_cell.angle_alpha   90.00
_cell.angle_beta   90.00
_cell.angle_gamma   90.00
#
_symmetry.space_group_name_H-M   'P 1'
#
loop_
_entity.id
_entity.type
_entity.pdbx_description
1 polymer ?
#
loop_
_entity_poly.entity_id
_entity_poly.type
_entity_poly.pdbx_seq_one_letter_code
_entity_poly.pdbx_strand_id
1 'polypeptide(L)' 'MEFRDYYRVLGVERGASQEDIKRAYRRLARKYHPDVSRESDADARFKEVGEAYEL' A
#
# COMPACT_ATOMS: atom_id res chain seq x y z
N MET A 1 -3.71 10.80 16.67
CA MET A 1 -3.08 10.06 15.57
C MET A 1 -4.17 9.58 14.66
N GLU A 2 -4.34 10.26 13.53
CA GLU A 2 -5.16 9.76 12.44
C GLU A 2 -4.42 8.53 11.91
N PHE A 3 -4.68 7.36 12.48
CA PHE A 3 -4.40 6.09 11.83
C PHE A 3 -5.27 6.08 10.57
N ARG A 4 -4.92 6.89 9.56
CA ARG A 4 -5.43 6.76 8.20
C ARG A 4 -5.36 5.28 7.95
N ASP A 5 -6.49 4.64 7.69
CA ASP A 5 -6.63 3.20 7.72
C ASP A 5 -5.56 2.51 6.84
N TYR A 6 -4.37 2.26 7.36
CA TYR A 6 -3.26 1.71 6.59
C TYR A 6 -3.61 0.31 6.10
N TYR A 7 -4.38 -0.41 6.92
CA TYR A 7 -5.08 -1.62 6.56
C TYR A 7 -5.97 -1.44 5.33
N ARG A 8 -6.77 -0.36 5.24
CA ARG A 8 -7.63 -0.07 4.09
C ARG A 8 -6.84 0.38 2.87
N VAL A 9 -5.75 1.14 3.04
CA VAL A 9 -4.81 1.51 1.96
C VAL A 9 -4.13 0.27 1.37
N LEU A 10 -3.69 -0.65 2.23
CA LEU A 10 -3.10 -1.92 1.83
C LEU A 10 -4.16 -2.96 1.38
N GLY A 11 -5.45 -2.68 1.60
CA GLY A 11 -6.55 -3.59 1.30
C GLY A 11 -6.51 -4.89 2.11
N VAL A 12 -6.09 -4.80 3.37
CA VAL A 12 -6.03 -5.91 4.33
C VAL A 12 -6.92 -5.60 5.54
N GLU A 13 -7.30 -6.64 6.29
CA GLU A 13 -8.07 -6.47 7.51
C GLU A 13 -7.23 -5.89 8.65
N ARG A 14 -7.86 -5.25 9.63
CA ARG A 14 -7.16 -4.69 10.82
C ARG A 14 -6.46 -5.75 11.68
N GLY A 15 -6.83 -7.01 11.53
CA GLY A 15 -6.17 -8.17 12.17
C GLY A 15 -5.15 -8.87 11.27
N ALA A 16 -4.81 -8.31 10.12
CA ALA A 16 -3.89 -8.91 9.18
C ALA A 16 -2.50 -9.10 9.81
N SER A 17 -1.88 -10.25 9.52
CA SER A 17 -0.54 -10.54 10.00
C SER A 17 0.49 -9.63 9.32
N GLN A 18 1.67 -9.50 9.92
CA GLN A 18 2.81 -8.83 9.30
C GLN A 18 3.15 -9.41 7.92
N GLU A 19 2.92 -10.71 7.71
CA GLU A 19 3.11 -11.35 6.40
C GLU A 19 2.08 -10.91 5.36
N ASP A 20 0.82 -10.76 5.76
CA ASP A 20 -0.26 -10.26 4.92
C ASP A 20 -0.02 -8.80 4.52
N ILE A 21 0.41 -7.98 5.48
CA ILE A 21 0.81 -6.58 5.27
C ILE A 21 1.96 -6.51 4.24
N LYS A 22 3.04 -7.29 4.44
CA LYS A 22 4.16 -7.37 3.47
C LYS A 22 3.72 -7.86 2.10
N ARG A 23 2.83 -8.84 2.03
CA ARG A 23 2.32 -9.38 0.76
C ARG A 23 1.48 -8.34 0.02
N ALA A 24 0.60 -7.64 0.73
CA ALA A 24 -0.23 -6.57 0.19
C ALA A 24 0.62 -5.39 -0.29
N TYR A 25 1.59 -4.94 0.52
CA TYR A 25 2.54 -3.91 0.15
C TYR A 25 3.27 -4.26 -1.16
N ARG A 26 3.90 -5.43 -1.26
CA ARG A 26 4.62 -5.85 -2.47
C ARG A 26 3.73 -5.89 -3.72
N ARG A 27 2.48 -6.34 -3.56
CA ARG A 27 1.49 -6.38 -4.65
C ARG A 27 1.13 -4.97 -5.13
N LEU A 28 0.84 -4.06 -4.20
CA LEU A 28 0.43 -2.70 -4.52
C LEU A 28 1.61 -1.86 -5.02
N ALA A 29 2.78 -2.00 -4.41
CA ALA A 29 4.02 -1.39 -4.89
C ALA A 29 4.28 -1.77 -6.34
N ARG A 30 4.20 -3.07 -6.70
CA ARG A 30 4.36 -3.49 -8.09
C ARG A 30 3.22 -3.02 -9.01
N LYS A 31 2.01 -2.84 -8.51
CA LYS A 31 0.88 -2.31 -9.30
C LYS A 31 1.07 -0.83 -9.66
N TYR A 32 1.60 -0.04 -8.73
CA TYR A 32 1.74 1.41 -8.84
C TYR A 32 3.17 1.88 -9.16
N HIS A 33 4.13 0.96 -9.30
CA HIS A 33 5.51 1.30 -9.60
C HIS A 33 5.64 2.01 -10.95
N PRO A 34 6.44 3.08 -11.08
CA PRO A 34 6.52 3.91 -12.27
C PRO A 34 6.90 3.15 -13.54
N ASP A 35 7.73 2.12 -13.44
CA ASP A 35 8.13 1.29 -14.59
C ASP A 35 7.03 0.35 -15.13
N VAL A 36 5.97 0.08 -14.37
CA VAL A 36 4.94 -0.91 -14.74
C VAL A 36 3.53 -0.33 -14.74
N SER A 37 3.26 0.69 -13.94
CA SER A 37 1.95 1.33 -13.88
C SER A 37 1.80 2.39 -14.97
N ARG A 38 0.61 2.44 -15.56
CA ARG A 38 0.20 3.50 -16.49
C ARG A 38 -0.94 4.35 -15.93
N GLU A 39 -1.28 4.15 -14.66
CA GLU A 39 -2.34 4.89 -13.99
C GLU A 39 -1.86 6.31 -13.69
N SER A 40 -2.73 7.30 -13.90
CA SER A 40 -2.40 8.72 -13.71
C SER A 40 -2.13 9.07 -12.26
N ASP A 41 -2.72 8.31 -11.33
CA ASP A 41 -2.57 8.42 -9.88
C ASP A 41 -1.55 7.43 -9.30
N ALA A 42 -0.79 6.70 -10.13
CA ALA A 42 0.15 5.69 -9.67
C ALA A 42 1.19 6.23 -8.67
N ASP A 43 1.75 7.42 -8.91
CA ASP A 43 2.72 8.05 -7.99
C ASP A 43 2.10 8.33 -6.61
N ALA A 44 0.89 8.89 -6.58
CA ALA A 44 0.18 9.19 -5.34
C ALA A 44 -0.14 7.90 -4.57
N ARG A 45 -0.65 6.88 -5.27
CA ARG A 45 -0.94 5.57 -4.68
C ARG A 45 0.31 4.86 -4.18
N PHE A 46 1.41 4.96 -4.91
CA PHE A 46 2.68 4.36 -4.53
C PHE A 46 3.22 4.99 -3.23
N LYS A 47 3.13 6.32 -3.10
CA LYS A 47 3.47 7.03 -1.86
C LYS A 47 2.56 6.62 -0.69
N GLU A 48 1.24 6.62 -0.89
CA GLU A 48 0.29 6.19 0.16
C GLU A 48 0.57 4.76 0.65
N VAL A 49 0.91 3.84 -0.27
CA VAL A 49 1.24 2.45 0.05
C VAL A 49 2.57 2.34 0.79
N GLY A 50 3.55 3.19 0.47
CA GLY A 50 4.82 3.30 1.18
C GLY A 50 4.62 3.80 2.61
N GLU A 51 3.92 4.92 2.78
CA GLU A 51 3.60 5.48 4.09
C GLU A 51 2.82 4.49 4.96
N ALA A 52 1.91 3.71 4.37
CA ALA A 52 1.14 2.69 5.06
C ALA A 52 1.97 1.48 5.55
N TYR A 53 3.15 1.26 4.97
CA TYR A 53 4.03 0.16 5.33
C TYR A 53 5.15 0.57 6.32
N GLU A 54 5.53 1.86 6.34
CA GLU A 54 6.59 2.37 7.22
C GLU A 54 6.16 2.65 8.68
N LEU A 55 4.86 2.56 8.98
CA LEU A 55 4.27 2.76 10.33
C LEU A 55 3.95 1.45 11.04
#